data_AF-A0A3R7W2V8-F1
#
_entry.id   AF-A0A3R7W2V8-F1
#
_cell.length_a   1.000
_cell.length_b   1.000
_cell.length_c   1.000
_cell.angle_alpha   90.00
_cell.angle_beta   90.00
_cell.angle_gamma   90.00
#
_symmetry.space_group_name_H-M   'P 1'
#
loop_
_entity.id
_entity.type
_entity.pdbx_description
1 polymer ?
#
loop_
_entity_poly.entity_id
_entity_poly.type
_entity_poly.pdbx_seq_one_letter_code
_entity_poly.pdbx_strand_id
1 'polypeptide(L)'
;MAPATILQRQDTSLEDIIDSCLADSTKERYESGLRQIIKWIHVTGGTHLLKDDGTVDLRVFQYDNFVQFIVWVYQHTPVKVGTMSGYRAALRWYYKLEDVAMPVEYATKLKTIFTGLQRLTATDAQSSSLKNSGKRPLGFSMFEALCTESLKILDSGFAHLFLVISWNLMARSKSTETIHLDHISLEEDMLWAS
;
A
#
# COMPACT_ATOMS: atom_id res chain seq x y z
N MET A 1 18.35 38.19 26.24
CA MET A 1 18.93 36.85 26.03
C MET A 1 17.86 35.83 26.36
N ALA A 2 17.21 35.25 25.35
CA ALA A 2 16.29 34.14 25.54
C ALA A 2 17.10 32.84 25.73
N PRO A 3 16.70 31.92 26.63
CA PRO A 3 17.41 30.68 26.84
C PRO A 3 17.22 29.78 25.62
N ALA A 4 18.33 29.27 25.08
CA ALA A 4 18.31 28.27 24.02
C ALA A 4 17.72 26.98 24.61
N THR A 5 16.55 26.58 24.11
CA THR A 5 15.95 25.27 24.39
C THR A 5 16.88 24.20 23.83
N ILE A 6 17.60 23.52 24.73
CA ILE A 6 18.37 22.33 24.38
C ILE A 6 17.35 21.26 23.99
N LEU A 7 17.25 20.98 22.68
CA LEU A 7 16.54 19.81 22.17
C LEU A 7 17.24 18.57 22.73
N GLN A 8 16.72 18.04 23.85
CA GLN A 8 17.10 16.73 24.35
C GLN A 8 16.69 15.70 23.30
N ARG A 9 17.69 15.18 22.58
CA ARG A 9 17.51 14.03 21.69
C ARG A 9 17.14 12.85 22.58
N GLN A 10 15.88 12.40 22.51
CA GLN A 10 15.42 11.21 23.23
C GLN A 10 16.31 10.01 22.85
N ASP A 11 16.53 9.10 23.79
CA ASP A 11 17.16 7.80 23.51
C ASP A 11 16.33 7.09 22.45
N THR A 12 16.81 7.13 21.21
CA THR A 12 16.12 6.62 20.03
C THR A 12 16.67 5.22 19.76
N SER A 13 15.83 4.18 19.79
CA SER A 13 16.24 2.81 19.45
C SER A 13 16.65 2.73 17.98
N LEU A 14 17.47 1.73 17.62
CA LEU A 14 17.74 1.40 16.21
C LEU A 14 16.43 1.12 15.46
N GLU A 15 15.46 0.52 16.15
CA GLU A 15 14.10 0.26 15.64
C GLU A 15 13.36 1.56 15.32
N ASP A 16 13.44 2.56 16.21
CA ASP A 16 12.81 3.87 16.01
C ASP A 16 13.43 4.63 14.82
N ILE A 17 14.74 4.48 14.61
CA ILE A 17 15.45 5.07 13.46
C ILE A 17 15.01 4.37 12.16
N ILE A 18 14.92 3.04 12.14
CA ILE A 18 14.45 2.27 10.98
C ILE A 18 12.98 2.58 10.68
N ASP A 19 12.16 2.70 11.71
CA ASP A 19 10.74 3.05 11.57
C ASP A 19 10.55 4.48 11.08
N SER A 20 11.39 5.43 11.51
CA SER A 20 11.37 6.82 11.02
C SER A 20 11.68 6.94 9.51
N CYS A 21 12.33 5.92 8.93
CA CYS A 21 12.62 5.86 7.49
C CYS A 21 11.40 5.43 6.65
N LEU A 22 10.28 5.07 7.28
CA LEU A 22 9.03 4.66 6.62
C LEU A 22 7.92 5.65 6.96
N ALA A 23 7.11 6.01 5.97
CA ALA A 23 5.87 6.74 6.23
C ALA A 23 4.91 5.85 7.04
N ASP A 24 4.17 6.42 7.99
CA ASP A 24 3.23 5.69 8.88
C ASP A 24 2.28 4.77 8.10
N SER A 25 1.70 5.29 7.00
CA SER A 25 0.84 4.50 6.10
C SER A 25 1.49 3.24 5.51
N THR A 26 2.82 3.21 5.38
CA THR A 26 3.57 2.04 4.91
C THR A 26 3.80 1.06 6.06
N LYS A 27 4.07 1.55 7.27
CA LYS A 27 4.17 0.73 8.48
C LYS A 27 2.85 0.00 8.76
N GLU A 28 1.73 0.73 8.78
CA GLU A 28 0.39 0.14 8.95
C GLU A 28 0.10 -0.94 7.89
N ARG A 29 0.53 -0.71 6.65
CA ARG A 29 0.37 -1.68 5.56
C ARG A 29 1.18 -2.95 5.79
N TYR A 30 2.42 -2.82 6.28
CA TYR A 30 3.27 -3.97 6.58
C TYR A 30 2.76 -4.74 7.80
N GLU A 31 2.38 -4.05 8.87
CA GLU A 31 1.73 -4.68 10.02
C GLU A 31 0.47 -5.43 9.62
N SER A 32 -0.40 -4.83 8.80
CA SER A 32 -1.59 -5.48 8.26
C SER A 32 -1.22 -6.74 7.47
N GLY A 33 -0.15 -6.68 6.67
CA GLY A 33 0.39 -7.84 5.96
C GLY A 33 0.84 -8.97 6.88
N LEU A 34 1.60 -8.65 7.94
CA LEU A 34 2.04 -9.63 8.95
C LEU A 34 0.85 -10.23 9.71
N ARG A 35 -0.15 -9.43 10.06
CA ARG A 35 -1.38 -9.92 10.70
C ARG A 35 -2.12 -10.94 9.83
N GLN A 36 -2.08 -10.82 8.50
CA GLN A 36 -2.65 -11.86 7.62
C GLN A 36 -1.88 -13.18 7.67
N ILE A 37 -0.55 -13.11 7.77
CA ILE A 37 0.29 -14.32 7.94
C ILE A 37 -0.02 -14.98 9.29
N ILE A 38 -0.07 -14.21 10.37
CA ILE A 38 -0.40 -14.70 11.71
C ILE A 38 -1.81 -15.31 11.72
N LYS A 39 -2.79 -14.65 11.10
CA LYS A 39 -4.15 -15.18 10.96
C LYS A 39 -4.17 -16.52 10.23
N TRP A 40 -3.42 -16.64 9.13
CA TRP A 40 -3.29 -17.91 8.41
C TRP A 40 -2.69 -19.00 9.30
N ILE A 41 -1.61 -18.70 10.03
CA ILE A 41 -0.97 -19.64 10.96
C ILE A 41 -1.98 -20.18 11.99
N HIS A 42 -2.82 -19.31 12.56
CA HIS A 42 -3.87 -19.74 13.49
C HIS A 42 -4.92 -20.62 12.81
N VAL A 43 -5.36 -20.28 11.60
CA VAL A 43 -6.36 -21.06 10.84
C VAL A 43 -5.84 -22.45 10.47
N THR A 44 -4.55 -22.59 10.17
CA THR A 44 -3.93 -23.87 9.82
C THR A 44 -3.39 -24.64 11.03
N GLY A 45 -3.56 -24.13 12.26
CA GLY A 45 -3.07 -24.76 13.49
C GLY A 45 -1.54 -24.75 13.64
N GLY A 46 -0.85 -23.89 12.92
CA GLY A 46 0.62 -23.81 12.88
C GLY A 46 1.24 -23.00 14.01
N THR A 47 0.66 -22.97 15.21
CA THR A 47 1.08 -22.07 16.30
C THR A 47 2.56 -22.18 16.69
N HIS A 48 3.21 -23.30 16.40
CA HIS A 48 4.67 -23.49 16.52
C HIS A 48 5.52 -22.58 15.61
N LEU A 49 4.91 -21.91 14.63
CA LEU A 49 5.54 -20.92 13.75
C LEU A 49 5.54 -19.51 14.34
N LEU A 50 4.98 -19.33 15.54
CA LEU A 50 4.93 -18.07 16.26
C LEU A 50 5.89 -18.10 17.45
N LYS A 51 6.41 -16.93 17.80
CA LYS A 51 7.12 -16.71 19.07
C LYS A 51 6.12 -16.66 20.24
N ASP A 52 6.63 -16.65 21.46
CA ASP A 52 5.81 -16.52 22.68
C ASP A 52 5.01 -15.22 22.75
N ASP A 53 5.45 -14.17 22.05
CA ASP A 53 4.76 -12.88 21.96
C ASP A 53 3.64 -12.83 20.89
N GLY A 54 3.45 -13.94 20.14
CA GLY A 54 2.46 -14.06 19.07
C GLY A 54 2.89 -13.50 17.70
N THR A 55 4.12 -13.00 17.58
CA THR A 55 4.72 -12.61 16.29
C THR A 55 5.27 -13.83 15.54
N VAL A 56 5.61 -13.66 14.26
CA VAL A 56 6.14 -14.74 13.44
C VAL A 56 7.56 -15.10 13.89
N ASP A 57 7.83 -16.37 14.19
CA ASP A 57 9.20 -16.79 14.50
C ASP A 57 10.00 -16.99 13.22
N LEU A 58 10.90 -16.06 12.90
CA LEU A 58 11.77 -16.13 11.70
C LEU A 58 12.74 -17.31 11.69
N ARG A 59 12.94 -18.01 12.83
CA ARG A 59 13.80 -19.20 12.92
C ARG A 59 13.08 -20.44 12.38
N VAL A 60 11.76 -20.52 12.59
CA VAL A 60 10.95 -21.68 12.20
C VAL A 60 10.12 -21.38 10.94
N PHE A 61 9.70 -20.13 10.75
CA PHE A 61 8.97 -19.68 9.57
C PHE A 61 9.87 -19.60 8.34
N GLN A 62 9.98 -20.71 7.63
CA GLN A 62 10.77 -20.84 6.41
C GLN A 62 9.98 -20.52 5.12
N TYR A 63 10.72 -20.48 4.01
CA TYR A 63 10.22 -20.20 2.66
C TYR A 63 8.97 -21.03 2.29
N ASP A 64 8.96 -22.32 2.59
CA ASP A 64 7.85 -23.22 2.24
C ASP A 64 6.54 -22.83 2.95
N ASN A 65 6.63 -22.38 4.21
CA ASN A 65 5.46 -21.89 4.96
C ASN A 65 4.89 -20.63 4.29
N PHE A 66 5.76 -19.74 3.84
CA PHE A 66 5.32 -18.54 3.11
C PHE A 66 4.68 -18.92 1.77
N VAL A 67 5.20 -19.91 1.05
CA VAL A 67 4.57 -20.38 -0.20
C VAL A 67 3.20 -21.01 0.08
N GLN A 68 3.06 -21.82 1.12
CA GLN A 68 1.77 -22.38 1.53
C GLN A 68 0.76 -21.29 1.88
N PHE A 69 1.19 -20.24 2.60
CA PHE A 69 0.38 -19.06 2.84
C PHE A 69 -0.10 -18.41 1.53
N ILE A 70 0.81 -18.18 0.56
CA ILE A 70 0.45 -17.54 -0.71
C ILE A 70 -0.54 -18.39 -1.52
N VAL A 71 -0.34 -19.71 -1.55
CA VAL A 71 -1.26 -20.64 -2.22
C VAL A 71 -2.63 -20.64 -1.52
N TRP A 72 -2.65 -20.68 -0.19
CA TRP A 72 -3.88 -20.62 0.58
C TRP A 72 -4.66 -19.32 0.32
N VAL A 73 -3.97 -18.17 0.33
CA VAL A 73 -4.57 -16.87 0.03
C VAL A 73 -5.17 -16.86 -1.37
N TYR A 74 -4.48 -17.41 -2.38
CA TYR A 74 -4.99 -17.46 -3.76
C TYR A 74 -6.26 -18.32 -3.88
N GLN A 75 -6.33 -19.42 -3.13
CA GLN A 75 -7.48 -20.33 -3.18
C GLN A 75 -8.69 -19.84 -2.38
N HIS A 76 -8.47 -19.14 -1.26
CA HIS A 76 -9.52 -18.84 -0.27
C HIS A 76 -9.93 -17.37 -0.24
N THR A 77 -9.22 -16.49 -0.94
CA THR A 77 -9.51 -15.05 -0.91
C THR A 77 -9.46 -14.43 -2.31
N PRO A 78 -10.32 -13.43 -2.61
CA PRO A 78 -10.35 -12.77 -3.91
C PRO A 78 -9.26 -11.68 -4.06
N VAL A 79 -8.14 -11.79 -3.36
CA VAL A 79 -7.11 -10.74 -3.36
C VAL A 79 -6.25 -10.81 -4.63
N LYS A 80 -5.84 -9.63 -5.12
CA LYS A 80 -5.00 -9.53 -6.31
C LYS A 80 -3.56 -9.98 -6.01
N VAL A 81 -2.86 -10.47 -7.03
CA VAL A 81 -1.44 -10.87 -6.92
C VAL A 81 -0.54 -9.73 -6.42
N GLY A 82 -0.90 -8.47 -6.71
CA GLY A 82 -0.22 -7.29 -6.16
C GLY A 82 -0.29 -7.19 -4.63
N THR A 83 -1.41 -7.59 -4.03
CA THR A 83 -1.56 -7.66 -2.56
C THR A 83 -0.67 -8.75 -1.98
N MET A 84 -0.62 -9.92 -2.62
CA MET A 84 0.26 -11.03 -2.20
C MET A 84 1.75 -10.65 -2.27
N SER A 85 2.12 -9.87 -3.29
CA SER A 85 3.47 -9.29 -3.38
C SER A 85 3.75 -8.31 -2.23
N GLY A 86 2.71 -7.63 -1.74
CA GLY A 86 2.77 -6.77 -0.55
C GLY A 86 3.09 -7.56 0.74
N TYR A 87 2.59 -8.78 0.89
CA TYR A 87 2.92 -9.62 2.06
C TYR A 87 4.41 -9.98 2.11
N ARG A 88 5.04 -10.19 0.93
CA ARG A 88 6.50 -10.38 0.87
C ARG A 88 7.25 -9.13 1.32
N ALA A 89 6.77 -7.94 0.96
CA ALA A 89 7.38 -6.69 1.39
C ALA A 89 7.25 -6.49 2.92
N ALA A 90 6.09 -6.84 3.48
CA ALA A 90 5.86 -6.86 4.93
C ALA A 90 6.82 -7.83 5.64
N LEU A 91 6.96 -9.05 5.13
CA LEU A 91 7.89 -10.02 5.69
C LEU A 91 9.35 -9.54 5.59
N ARG A 92 9.76 -8.96 4.46
CA ARG A 92 11.10 -8.37 4.31
C ARG A 92 11.34 -7.24 5.31
N TRP A 93 10.34 -6.39 5.56
CA TRP A 93 10.44 -5.34 6.57
C TRP A 93 10.63 -5.95 7.96
N TYR A 94 9.90 -7.01 8.28
CA TYR A 94 10.06 -7.72 9.56
C TYR A 94 11.44 -8.36 9.74
N TYR A 95 12.01 -8.97 8.69
CA TYR A 95 13.41 -9.44 8.70
C TYR A 95 14.41 -8.33 9.03
N LYS A 96 14.20 -7.12 8.50
CA LYS A 96 15.06 -5.96 8.81
C LYS A 96 14.92 -5.49 10.24
N LEU A 97 13.70 -5.52 10.80
CA LEU A 97 13.45 -5.10 12.18
C LEU A 97 14.16 -6.02 13.18
N GLU A 98 14.19 -7.32 12.90
CA GLU A 98 14.87 -8.33 13.73
C GLU A 98 16.39 -8.44 13.44
N ASP A 99 16.93 -7.59 12.57
CA ASP A 99 18.33 -7.65 12.09
C ASP A 99 18.74 -9.02 11.52
N VAL A 100 17.81 -9.72 10.86
CA VAL A 100 18.03 -11.03 10.23
C VAL A 100 18.06 -10.90 8.71
N ALA A 101 19.09 -11.49 8.09
CA ALA A 101 19.16 -11.55 6.63
C ALA A 101 18.04 -12.42 6.04
N MET A 102 17.22 -11.85 5.17
CA MET A 102 16.18 -12.60 4.45
C MET A 102 16.84 -13.65 3.52
N PRO A 103 16.42 -14.94 3.58
CA PRO A 103 17.00 -15.98 2.74
C PRO A 103 16.87 -15.67 1.23
N VAL A 104 17.90 -16.02 0.44
CA VAL A 104 18.01 -15.73 -1.01
C VAL A 104 16.85 -16.31 -1.81
N GLU A 105 16.25 -17.39 -1.33
CA GLU A 105 15.13 -18.09 -1.95
C GLU A 105 13.88 -17.21 -2.08
N TYR A 106 13.67 -16.30 -1.13
CA TYR A 106 12.62 -15.29 -1.20
C TYR A 106 12.88 -14.26 -2.31
N ALA A 107 14.12 -14.10 -2.78
CA ALA A 107 14.47 -13.22 -3.90
C ALA A 107 14.18 -13.89 -5.24
N THR A 108 14.66 -15.13 -5.41
CA THR A 108 14.71 -15.84 -6.69
C THR A 108 13.43 -16.62 -6.97
N LYS A 109 13.05 -17.55 -6.08
CA LYS A 109 11.95 -18.52 -6.32
C LYS A 109 10.57 -17.84 -6.29
N LEU A 110 10.37 -16.86 -5.40
CA LEU A 110 9.08 -16.14 -5.31
C LEU A 110 8.72 -15.35 -6.56
N LYS A 111 9.71 -14.86 -7.32
CA LYS A 111 9.44 -14.14 -8.57
C LYS A 111 8.71 -15.05 -9.56
N THR A 112 9.18 -16.28 -9.71
CA THR A 112 8.57 -17.30 -10.58
C THR A 112 7.14 -17.62 -10.13
N ILE A 113 6.90 -17.76 -8.82
CA ILE A 113 5.56 -18.02 -8.27
C ILE A 113 4.61 -16.87 -8.61
N PHE A 114 4.99 -15.61 -8.34
CA PHE A 114 4.13 -14.47 -8.63
C PHE A 114 3.85 -14.31 -10.13
N THR A 115 4.83 -14.58 -10.98
CA THR A 115 4.61 -14.62 -12.44
C THR A 115 3.64 -15.74 -12.84
N GLY A 116 3.74 -16.92 -12.23
CA GLY A 116 2.80 -18.02 -12.43
C GLY A 116 1.37 -17.65 -12.02
N LEU A 117 1.20 -17.08 -10.83
CA LEU A 117 -0.11 -16.62 -10.32
C LEU A 117 -0.72 -15.52 -11.21
N GLN A 118 0.09 -14.60 -11.72
CA GLN A 118 -0.37 -13.58 -12.68
C GLN A 118 -0.90 -14.22 -13.96
N ARG A 119 -0.20 -15.24 -14.50
CA ARG A 119 -0.64 -15.95 -15.70
C ARG A 119 -1.94 -16.71 -15.48
N LEU A 120 -2.07 -17.44 -14.36
CA LEU A 120 -3.31 -18.13 -14.01
C LEU A 120 -4.48 -17.15 -13.90
N THR A 121 -4.28 -16.04 -13.18
CA THR A 121 -5.28 -14.98 -13.05
C THR A 121 -5.66 -14.36 -14.41
N ALA A 122 -4.68 -14.17 -15.30
CA ALA A 122 -4.93 -13.64 -16.64
C ALA A 122 -5.68 -14.63 -17.53
N THR A 123 -5.33 -15.92 -17.50
CA THR A 123 -6.04 -16.98 -18.22
C THR A 123 -7.49 -17.10 -17.73
N ASP A 124 -7.72 -17.06 -16.42
CA ASP A 124 -9.06 -17.04 -15.84
C ASP A 124 -9.85 -15.79 -16.26
N ALA A 125 -9.19 -14.64 -16.36
CA ALA A 125 -9.82 -13.40 -16.82
C ALA A 125 -10.15 -13.41 -18.33
N GLN A 126 -9.39 -14.13 -19.15
CA GLN A 126 -9.67 -14.30 -20.58
C GLN A 126 -10.78 -15.33 -20.84
N SER A 127 -10.85 -16.38 -20.01
CA SER A 127 -11.90 -17.40 -20.12
C SER A 127 -13.24 -16.92 -19.54
N SER A 128 -13.20 -16.06 -18.51
CA SER A 128 -14.39 -15.40 -17.97
C SER A 128 -14.62 -14.05 -18.65
N SER A 129 -15.42 -14.03 -19.72
CA SER A 129 -15.74 -12.87 -20.57
C SER A 129 -16.29 -11.60 -19.88
N LEU A 130 -16.42 -11.58 -18.55
CA LEU A 130 -16.99 -10.47 -17.79
C LEU A 130 -16.23 -10.27 -16.49
N LYS A 131 -15.27 -9.34 -16.45
CA LYS A 131 -14.95 -8.64 -15.20
C LYS A 131 -14.42 -7.23 -15.43
N ASN A 132 -15.27 -6.28 -15.05
CA ASN A 132 -14.99 -4.87 -14.82
C ASN A 132 -14.02 -4.66 -13.64
N SER A 133 -12.84 -5.29 -13.64
CA SER A 133 -11.88 -5.22 -12.51
C SER A 133 -10.64 -4.41 -12.87
N GLY A 134 -10.86 -3.22 -13.42
CA GLY A 134 -9.86 -2.16 -13.49
C GLY A 134 -10.48 -0.87 -12.98
N LYS A 135 -9.65 0.05 -12.46
CA LYS A 135 -10.06 1.45 -12.35
C LYS A 135 -10.36 1.90 -13.77
N ARG A 136 -11.65 1.99 -14.13
CA ARG A 136 -12.02 2.50 -15.45
C ARG A 136 -11.56 3.96 -15.51
N PRO A 137 -10.88 4.38 -16.59
CA PRO A 137 -10.57 5.79 -16.75
C PRO A 137 -11.88 6.56 -16.71
N LEU A 138 -11.90 7.64 -15.93
CA LEU A 138 -13.06 8.53 -15.87
C LEU A 138 -13.18 9.18 -17.24
N GLY A 139 -14.26 8.89 -17.97
CA GLY A 139 -14.53 9.51 -19.27
C GLY A 139 -14.99 10.96 -19.10
N PHE A 140 -14.80 11.78 -20.13
CA PHE A 140 -15.18 13.19 -20.10
C PHE A 140 -16.66 13.41 -19.76
N SER A 141 -17.56 12.59 -20.30
CA SER A 141 -19.00 12.68 -20.01
C SER A 141 -19.35 12.41 -18.54
N MET A 142 -18.62 11.49 -17.89
CA MET A 142 -18.80 11.22 -16.47
C MET A 142 -18.19 12.35 -15.62
N PHE A 143 -17.08 12.92 -16.05
CA PHE A 143 -16.50 14.10 -15.41
C PHE A 143 -17.46 15.30 -15.47
N GLU A 144 -18.05 15.59 -16.63
CA GLU A 144 -19.05 16.65 -16.80
C GLU A 144 -20.27 16.45 -15.89
N ALA A 145 -20.76 15.21 -15.79
CA ALA A 145 -21.83 14.87 -14.86
C ALA A 145 -21.43 15.11 -13.40
N LEU A 146 -20.23 14.68 -12.98
CA LEU A 146 -19.72 14.92 -11.63
C LEU A 146 -19.54 16.41 -11.33
N CYS A 147 -19.04 17.20 -12.29
CA CYS A 147 -18.94 18.65 -12.17
C CYS A 147 -20.33 19.28 -11.98
N THR A 148 -21.32 18.85 -12.76
CA THR A 148 -22.70 19.34 -12.65
C THR A 148 -23.33 18.99 -11.30
N GLU A 149 -23.13 17.76 -10.81
CA GLU A 149 -23.62 17.36 -9.49
C GLU A 149 -22.87 18.07 -8.35
N SER A 150 -21.56 18.30 -8.49
CA SER A 150 -20.75 19.00 -7.48
C SER A 150 -21.21 20.43 -7.24
N LEU A 151 -21.75 21.12 -8.26
CA LEU A 151 -22.32 22.47 -8.12
C LEU A 151 -23.61 22.50 -7.31
N LYS A 152 -24.28 21.35 -7.12
CA LYS A 152 -25.49 21.23 -6.30
C LYS A 152 -25.18 20.99 -4.82
N ILE A 153 -23.92 20.71 -4.49
CA ILE A 153 -23.47 20.51 -3.12
C ILE A 153 -23.31 21.88 -2.45
N LEU A 154 -23.84 22.04 -1.23
CA LEU A 154 -23.66 23.24 -0.40
C LEU A 154 -22.31 23.23 0.32
N ASP A 155 -21.21 23.10 -0.43
CA ASP A 155 -19.84 23.14 0.08
C ASP A 155 -19.05 24.36 -0.42
N SER A 156 -19.78 25.40 -0.84
CA SER A 156 -19.23 26.63 -1.42
C SER A 156 -18.40 26.40 -2.71
N GLY A 157 -18.64 25.29 -3.41
CA GLY A 157 -17.96 24.96 -4.67
C GLY A 157 -16.61 24.27 -4.49
N PHE A 158 -16.26 23.84 -3.27
CA PHE A 158 -14.99 23.17 -2.98
C PHE A 158 -14.85 21.86 -3.77
N ALA A 159 -15.88 21.00 -3.78
CA ALA A 159 -15.88 19.77 -4.56
C ALA A 159 -15.70 20.04 -6.05
N HIS A 160 -16.34 21.10 -6.56
CA HIS A 160 -16.20 21.49 -7.96
C HIS A 160 -14.76 21.91 -8.28
N LEU A 161 -14.18 22.80 -7.48
CA LEU A 161 -12.80 23.25 -7.63
C LEU A 161 -11.82 22.07 -7.53
N PHE A 162 -12.01 21.19 -6.55
CA PHE A 162 -11.19 20.00 -6.36
C PHE A 162 -11.23 19.05 -7.57
N LEU A 163 -12.41 18.82 -8.14
CA LEU A 163 -12.59 17.98 -9.32
C LEU A 163 -11.92 18.60 -10.56
N VAL A 164 -12.12 19.91 -10.78
CA VAL A 164 -11.56 20.63 -11.93
C VAL A 164 -10.03 20.64 -11.88
N ILE A 165 -9.44 20.94 -10.72
CA ILE A 165 -7.97 20.91 -10.54
C ILE A 165 -7.44 19.50 -10.71
N SER A 166 -8.08 18.50 -10.09
CA SER A 166 -7.65 17.09 -10.22
C SER A 166 -7.69 16.61 -11.67
N TRP A 167 -8.69 17.03 -12.43
CA TRP A 167 -8.84 16.67 -13.84
C TRP A 167 -7.83 17.37 -14.74
N ASN A 168 -7.68 18.70 -14.62
CA ASN A 168 -6.81 19.49 -15.49
C ASN A 168 -5.32 19.19 -15.25
N LEU A 169 -4.91 18.98 -14.00
CA LEU A 169 -3.52 18.66 -13.66
C LEU A 169 -3.21 17.16 -13.73
N MET A 170 -4.21 16.32 -14.05
CA MET A 170 -4.16 14.86 -13.87
C MET A 170 -3.60 14.44 -12.50
N ALA A 171 -3.91 15.23 -11.46
CA ALA A 171 -3.38 15.06 -10.13
C ALA A 171 -4.09 13.92 -9.39
N ARG A 172 -3.35 13.20 -8.55
CA ARG A 172 -3.96 12.26 -7.61
C ARG A 172 -4.62 13.07 -6.50
N SER A 173 -5.70 12.56 -5.90
CA SER A 173 -6.42 13.24 -4.81
C SER A 173 -5.50 13.75 -3.70
N LYS A 174 -4.50 12.96 -3.29
CA LYS A 174 -3.52 13.36 -2.27
C LYS A 174 -2.63 14.53 -2.71
N SER A 175 -2.28 14.58 -4.00
CA SER A 175 -1.54 15.72 -4.55
C SER A 175 -2.44 16.95 -4.61
N THR A 176 -3.69 16.82 -5.08
CA THR A 176 -4.66 17.93 -5.14
C THR A 176 -4.93 18.54 -3.76
N GLU A 177 -5.07 17.71 -2.72
CA GLU A 177 -5.29 18.17 -1.35
C GLU A 177 -4.12 18.99 -0.78
N THR A 178 -2.89 18.66 -1.19
CA THR A 178 -1.68 19.36 -0.73
C THR A 178 -1.33 20.62 -1.53
N ILE A 179 -2.13 20.97 -2.55
CA ILE A 179 -1.93 22.22 -3.30
C ILE A 179 -2.36 23.38 -2.40
N HIS A 180 -1.39 24.14 -1.91
CA HIS A 180 -1.63 25.40 -1.23
C HIS A 180 -1.82 26.52 -2.26
N LEU A 181 -2.48 27.61 -1.87
CA LEU A 181 -2.67 28.78 -2.74
C LEU A 181 -1.33 29.37 -3.21
N ASP A 182 -0.29 29.28 -2.38
CA ASP A 182 1.07 29.73 -2.70
C ASP A 182 1.75 28.90 -3.79
N HIS A 183 1.21 27.71 -4.10
CA HIS A 183 1.71 26.84 -5.16
C HIS A 183 1.06 27.15 -6.51
N ILE A 184 -0.01 27.94 -6.54
CA ILE A 184 -0.78 28.25 -7.76
C ILE A 184 -0.32 29.62 -8.28
N SER A 185 0.36 29.60 -9.42
CA SER A 185 0.71 30.83 -10.14
C SER A 185 -0.19 30.97 -11.36
N LEU A 186 -0.75 32.17 -11.53
CA LEU A 186 -1.49 32.57 -12.72
C LEU A 186 -0.58 33.46 -13.55
N GLU A 187 -0.17 32.97 -14.71
CA GLU A 187 0.64 33.72 -15.66
C GLU A 187 -0.04 33.67 -17.03
N GLU A 188 -0.39 34.85 -17.56
CA GLU A 188 -0.96 35.02 -18.91
C GLU A 188 -2.08 34.02 -19.25
N ASP A 189 -3.11 33.96 -18.40
CA ASP A 189 -4.28 33.06 -18.51
C ASP A 189 -4.02 31.55 -18.33
N MET A 190 -2.82 31.17 -17.88
CA MET A 190 -2.48 29.78 -17.58
C MET A 190 -2.28 29.55 -16.08
N LEU A 191 -2.95 28.53 -15.54
CA LEU A 191 -2.77 28.05 -14.17
C LEU A 191 -1.74 26.92 -14.16
N TRP A 192 -0.63 27.12 -13.45
CA TRP A 192 0.32 26.05 -13.14
C TRP A 192 0.53 25.92 -11.63
N ALA A 193 0.72 24.68 -11.17
CA ALA A 193 0.97 24.35 -9.76
C ALA A 193 2.37 23.75 -9.62
N SER A 194 3.25 24.36 -8.83
CA SER A 194 4.60 23.84 -8.49
C SER A 194 4.67 23.14 -7.16
#